data_AF-A0A1X7SUQ2-F1
#
_entry.id   AF-A0A1X7SUQ2-F1
#
_cell.length_a   1.000
_cell.length_b   1.000
_cell.length_c   1.000
_cell.angle_alpha   90.00
_cell.angle_beta   90.00
_cell.angle_gamma   90.00
#
_symmetry.space_group_name_H-M   'P 1'
#
loop_
_entity.id
_entity.type
_entity.pdbx_description
1 polymer ?
#
loop_
_entity_poly.entity_id
_entity_poly.type
_entity_poly.pdbx_seq_one_letter_code
_entity_poly.pdbx_strand_id
1 'polypeptide(L)'
;MKNDVETPSDMSISRPHIQLDRYGEVATVNWNTHHQEPVMLDDLVFIISFISIVSLYPHSLQDLLDSYYKAFLYMSRKIESSKYHLEHCLLPGQIIAFNNRRFLHSRNSFQLNGGFRNFHTTYVNIDYLRSQFLVLGKALGFNESPKNIFMSTL
;
A
#
# COMPACT_ATOMS: atom_id res chain seq x y z
N MET A 1 -1.61 40.64 -3.73
CA MET A 1 -1.34 39.44 -2.92
C MET A 1 -0.81 38.39 -3.88
N LYS A 2 0.48 38.05 -3.77
CA LYS A 2 0.99 36.83 -4.39
C LYS A 2 0.43 35.69 -3.55
N ASN A 3 -0.31 34.78 -4.18
CA ASN A 3 -0.72 33.55 -3.52
C ASN A 3 0.57 32.73 -3.38
N ASP A 4 1.07 32.66 -2.16
CA ASP A 4 2.06 31.66 -1.76
C ASP A 4 1.38 30.30 -1.91
N VAL A 5 1.42 29.75 -3.13
CA VAL A 5 1.16 28.33 -3.34
C VAL A 5 2.34 27.65 -2.68
N GLU A 6 2.15 27.21 -1.43
CA GLU A 6 3.05 26.26 -0.79
C GLU A 6 3.35 25.18 -1.81
N THR A 7 4.60 25.12 -2.25
CA THR A 7 5.12 23.97 -2.98
C THR A 7 4.72 22.73 -2.20
N PRO A 8 4.00 21.75 -2.79
CA PRO A 8 3.67 20.53 -2.07
C PRO A 8 4.98 19.99 -1.52
N SER A 9 5.04 19.80 -0.20
CA SER A 9 6.20 19.22 0.46
C SER A 9 6.59 17.96 -0.30
N ASP A 10 7.82 17.90 -0.80
CA ASP A 10 8.34 16.75 -1.55
C ASP A 10 8.43 15.56 -0.58
N MET A 11 7.33 14.82 -0.46
CA MET A 11 7.20 13.71 0.49
C MET A 11 7.64 12.44 -0.21
N SER A 12 8.94 12.16 -0.14
CA SER A 12 9.49 10.89 -0.60
C SER A 12 9.45 9.85 0.52
N ILE A 13 9.18 8.60 0.15
CA ILE A 13 9.21 7.47 1.09
C ILE A 13 9.75 6.22 0.39
N SER A 14 10.76 5.60 0.98
CA SER A 14 11.27 4.30 0.53
C SER A 14 10.63 3.18 1.37
N ARG A 15 9.80 2.35 0.73
CA ARG A 15 9.14 1.18 1.33
C ARG A 15 9.10 0.03 0.32
N PRO A 16 9.20 -1.24 0.78
CA PRO A 16 8.98 -2.38 -0.10
C PRO A 16 7.51 -2.45 -0.52
N HIS A 17 7.23 -2.93 -1.72
CA HIS A 17 5.86 -3.16 -2.20
C HIS A 17 5.09 -4.16 -1.35
N ILE A 18 5.77 -5.19 -0.84
CA ILE A 18 5.23 -6.18 0.08
C ILE A 18 6.09 -6.13 1.32
N GLN A 19 5.52 -5.61 2.41
CA GLN A 19 6.18 -5.56 3.70
C GLN A 19 5.74 -6.75 4.54
N LEU A 20 6.73 -7.51 5.02
CA LEU A 20 6.51 -8.63 5.92
C LEU A 20 6.66 -8.18 7.38
N ASP A 21 5.95 -8.85 8.29
CA ASP A 21 6.20 -8.74 9.72
C ASP A 21 7.38 -9.64 10.16
N ARG A 22 7.68 -9.62 11.47
CA ARG A 22 8.76 -10.43 12.08
C ARG A 22 8.57 -11.95 11.96
N TYR A 23 7.39 -12.41 11.58
CA TYR A 23 7.05 -13.83 11.39
C TYR A 23 7.05 -14.23 9.91
N GLY A 24 7.30 -13.29 9.00
CA GLY A 24 7.27 -13.51 7.56
C GLY A 24 5.88 -13.39 6.93
N GLU A 25 4.88 -12.92 7.69
CA GLU A 25 3.52 -12.73 7.18
C GLU A 25 3.37 -11.35 6.53
N VAL A 26 2.48 -11.24 5.52
CA VAL A 26 2.25 -9.96 4.83
C VAL A 26 1.56 -8.96 5.77
N ALA A 27 2.32 -7.94 6.18
CA ALA A 27 1.86 -6.88 7.05
C ALA A 27 1.23 -5.72 6.27
N THR A 28 1.82 -5.34 5.13
CA THR A 28 1.38 -4.18 4.34
C THR A 28 1.72 -4.34 2.87
N VAL A 29 0.81 -3.89 2.01
CA VAL A 29 1.01 -3.78 0.56
C VAL A 29 1.09 -2.30 0.18
N ASN A 30 2.27 -1.87 -0.28
CA ASN A 30 2.53 -0.51 -0.74
C ASN A 30 2.55 -0.50 -2.27
N TRP A 31 1.39 -0.23 -2.89
CA TRP A 31 1.24 -0.28 -4.34
C TRP A 31 0.47 0.93 -4.86
N ASN A 32 1.18 1.87 -5.48
CA ASN A 32 0.60 3.04 -6.12
C ASN A 32 1.45 3.42 -7.35
N THR A 33 1.00 3.02 -8.53
CA THR A 33 1.75 3.22 -9.78
C THR A 33 1.86 4.69 -10.20
N HIS A 34 0.95 5.56 -9.75
CA HIS A 34 0.95 6.99 -10.13
C HIS A 34 2.02 7.80 -9.41
N HIS A 35 2.42 7.35 -8.22
CA HIS A 35 3.42 8.00 -7.38
C HIS A 35 4.66 7.11 -7.21
N GLN A 36 4.83 6.13 -8.10
CA GLN A 36 6.00 5.28 -8.09
C GLN A 36 7.16 6.05 -8.70
N GLU A 37 8.11 6.44 -7.86
CA GLU A 37 9.37 7.02 -8.31
C GLU A 37 10.30 5.95 -8.90
N PRO A 38 11.29 6.35 -9.73
CA PRO A 38 12.34 5.46 -10.16
C PRO A 38 12.97 4.74 -8.97
N VAL A 39 13.32 3.46 -9.14
CA VAL A 39 14.08 2.74 -8.13
C VAL A 39 15.43 3.44 -7.96
N MET A 40 15.60 4.13 -6.83
CA MET A 40 16.83 4.85 -6.53
C MET A 40 17.95 3.85 -6.30
N LEU A 41 18.98 3.92 -7.14
CA LEU A 41 20.09 2.96 -7.13
C LEU A 41 20.95 3.08 -5.86
N ASP A 42 20.93 4.23 -5.19
CA ASP A 42 21.71 4.47 -3.97
C ASP A 42 21.27 3.53 -2.82
N ASP A 43 19.99 3.16 -2.75
CA ASP A 43 19.47 2.15 -1.82
C ASP A 43 20.02 0.74 -2.14
N LEU A 44 20.37 0.48 -3.41
CA LEU A 44 20.91 -0.80 -3.89
C LEU A 44 22.43 -0.87 -3.79
N VAL A 45 23.15 0.26 -3.87
CA VAL A 45 24.63 0.29 -3.80
C VAL A 45 25.13 -0.23 -2.46
N PHE A 46 24.45 0.05 -1.34
CA PHE A 46 24.82 -0.52 -0.04
C PHE A 46 24.64 -2.05 0.00
N ILE A 47 23.51 -2.54 -0.52
CA ILE A 47 23.21 -3.97 -0.63
C ILE A 47 24.26 -4.66 -1.52
N ILE A 48 24.57 -4.07 -2.68
CA ILE A 48 25.55 -4.62 -3.63
C ILE A 48 26.95 -4.60 -3.02
N SER A 49 27.36 -3.52 -2.35
CA SER A 49 28.66 -3.43 -1.70
C SER A 49 28.83 -4.51 -0.61
N PHE A 50 27.77 -4.80 0.15
CA PHE A 50 27.78 -5.85 1.16
C PHE A 50 27.78 -7.25 0.52
N ILE A 51 26.97 -7.46 -0.52
CA ILE A 51 26.85 -8.73 -1.24
C ILE A 51 28.12 -9.08 -2.04
N SER A 52 28.75 -8.09 -2.66
CA SER A 52 30.01 -8.24 -3.41
C SER A 52 31.20 -8.54 -2.50
N ILE A 53 31.24 -8.04 -1.26
CA ILE A 53 32.27 -8.41 -0.27
C ILE A 53 32.15 -9.89 0.14
N VAL A 54 30.94 -10.46 0.13
CA VAL A 54 30.68 -11.84 0.58
C VAL A 54 30.95 -12.88 -0.54
N SER A 55 31.35 -12.48 -1.75
CA SER A 55 31.77 -13.36 -2.85
C SER A 55 30.78 -14.51 -3.19
N LEU A 56 29.50 -14.38 -2.81
CA LEU A 56 28.46 -15.41 -2.91
C LEU A 56 27.36 -15.07 -3.92
N TYR A 57 27.49 -13.96 -4.65
CA TYR A 57 26.46 -13.48 -5.58
C TYR A 57 27.10 -12.96 -6.87
N PRO A 58 26.94 -13.69 -7.99
CA PRO A 58 27.50 -13.34 -9.29
C PRO A 58 26.54 -12.49 -10.15
N HIS A 59 25.74 -11.61 -9.55
CA HIS A 59 24.73 -10.83 -10.29
C HIS A 59 25.10 -9.35 -10.34
N SER A 60 25.04 -8.80 -11.56
CA SER A 60 25.22 -7.37 -11.80
C SER A 60 24.02 -6.56 -11.27
N LEU A 61 24.21 -5.25 -11.06
CA LEU A 61 23.09 -4.34 -10.73
C LEU A 61 21.96 -4.45 -11.76
N GLN A 62 22.32 -4.66 -13.04
CA GLN A 62 21.35 -4.85 -14.12
C GLN A 62 20.49 -6.09 -13.89
N ASP A 63 21.07 -7.22 -13.48
CA ASP A 63 20.32 -8.45 -13.23
C ASP A 63 19.29 -8.29 -12.10
N LEU A 64 19.64 -7.51 -11.07
CA LEU A 64 18.75 -7.21 -9.95
C LEU A 64 17.58 -6.31 -10.39
N LEU A 65 17.87 -5.26 -11.16
CA LEU A 65 16.85 -4.38 -11.73
C LEU A 65 15.91 -5.14 -12.66
N ASP A 66 16.46 -5.97 -13.55
CA ASP A 66 15.66 -6.81 -14.45
C ASP A 66 14.74 -7.76 -13.68
N SER A 67 15.26 -8.37 -12.61
CA SER A 67 14.49 -9.26 -11.75
C SER A 67 13.39 -8.51 -11.00
N TYR A 68 13.69 -7.32 -10.49
CA TYR A 68 12.71 -6.44 -9.85
C TYR A 68 11.59 -6.07 -10.82
N TYR A 69 11.91 -5.57 -12.03
CA TYR A 69 10.88 -5.17 -12.99
C TYR A 69 10.06 -6.36 -13.50
N LYS A 70 10.66 -7.54 -13.66
CA LYS A 70 9.91 -8.78 -13.94
C LYS A 70 8.89 -9.09 -12.84
N ALA A 71 9.30 -8.98 -11.57
CA ALA A 71 8.41 -9.18 -10.42
C ALA A 71 7.33 -8.11 -10.33
N PHE A 72 7.67 -6.84 -10.57
CA PHE A 72 6.74 -5.71 -10.60
C PHE A 72 5.65 -5.91 -11.66
N LEU A 73 6.02 -6.22 -12.89
CA LEU A 73 5.06 -6.49 -13.98
C LEU A 73 4.21 -7.73 -13.70
N TYR A 74 4.80 -8.76 -13.07
CA TYR A 74 4.04 -9.93 -12.64
C TYR A 74 2.99 -9.56 -11.59
N MET A 75 3.35 -8.75 -10.59
CA MET A 75 2.42 -8.25 -9.58
C MET A 75 1.29 -7.42 -10.20
N SER A 76 1.60 -6.49 -11.12
CA SER A 76 0.59 -5.70 -11.84
C SER A 76 -0.43 -6.60 -12.54
N ARG A 77 0.05 -7.57 -13.32
CA ARG A 77 -0.83 -8.53 -14.03
C ARG A 77 -1.68 -9.35 -13.07
N LYS A 78 -1.13 -9.78 -11.93
CA LYS A 78 -1.89 -10.54 -10.93
C LYS A 78 -2.93 -9.70 -10.21
N ILE A 79 -2.65 -8.42 -9.97
CA ILE A 79 -3.62 -7.47 -9.44
C ILE A 79 -4.75 -7.29 -10.45
N GLU A 80 -4.44 -7.03 -11.72
CA GLU A 80 -5.43 -6.81 -12.79
C GLU A 80 -6.28 -8.04 -13.08
N SER A 81 -5.70 -9.25 -13.06
CA SER A 81 -6.41 -10.50 -13.34
C SER A 81 -7.02 -11.16 -12.09
N SER A 82 -7.12 -10.44 -10.97
CA SER A 82 -7.51 -11.02 -9.69
C SER A 82 -9.00 -11.36 -9.65
N LYS A 83 -9.33 -12.62 -9.34
CA LYS A 83 -10.72 -13.05 -9.09
C LYS A 83 -11.34 -12.42 -7.83
N TYR A 84 -10.55 -11.70 -7.03
CA TYR A 84 -10.98 -11.06 -5.79
C TYR A 84 -11.34 -9.58 -5.99
N HIS A 85 -11.50 -9.13 -7.24
CA HIS A 85 -12.05 -7.81 -7.52
C HIS A 85 -13.49 -7.71 -7.04
N LEU A 86 -13.76 -6.68 -6.25
CA LEU A 86 -15.09 -6.33 -5.80
C LEU A 86 -15.45 -4.99 -6.43
N GLU A 87 -16.45 -5.01 -7.30
CA GLU A 87 -16.98 -3.81 -7.93
C GLU A 87 -18.24 -3.34 -7.22
N HIS A 88 -18.26 -2.07 -6.84
CA HIS A 88 -19.42 -1.48 -6.21
C HIS A 88 -19.58 -0.02 -6.63
N CYS A 89 -20.78 0.35 -7.07
CA CYS A 89 -21.13 1.73 -7.37
C CYS A 89 -21.76 2.38 -6.14
N LEU A 90 -21.04 3.29 -5.49
CA LEU A 90 -21.54 4.00 -4.31
C LEU A 90 -22.62 5.03 -4.70
N LEU A 91 -23.75 4.96 -4.01
CA LEU A 91 -24.85 5.91 -4.07
C LEU A 91 -24.62 7.08 -3.09
N PRO A 92 -25.28 8.23 -3.30
CA PRO A 92 -25.22 9.34 -2.35
C PRO A 92 -25.57 8.90 -0.93
N GLY A 93 -24.73 9.29 0.04
CA GLY A 93 -24.88 8.93 1.45
C GLY A 93 -24.27 7.59 1.86
N GLN A 94 -23.80 6.78 0.91
CA GLN A 94 -23.09 5.53 1.24
C GLN A 94 -21.62 5.77 1.55
N ILE A 95 -21.08 4.93 2.42
CA ILE A 95 -19.69 4.98 2.87
C ILE A 95 -19.09 3.59 2.70
N ILE A 96 -17.84 3.54 2.22
CA ILE A 96 -17.01 2.35 2.27
C ILE A 96 -15.81 2.63 3.16
N ALA A 97 -15.49 1.67 4.03
CA ALA A 97 -14.30 1.68 4.86
C ALA A 97 -13.54 0.39 4.61
N PHE A 98 -12.23 0.49 4.38
CA PHE A 98 -11.37 -0.66 4.13
C PHE A 98 -9.99 -0.44 4.73
N ASN A 99 -9.27 -1.54 4.97
CA ASN A 99 -7.91 -1.48 5.46
C ASN A 99 -6.95 -1.12 4.31
N ASN A 100 -6.52 0.14 4.24
CA ASN A 100 -5.61 0.66 3.21
C ASN A 100 -4.22 -0.01 3.24
N ARG A 101 -3.87 -0.76 4.29
CA ARG A 101 -2.62 -1.54 4.34
C ARG A 101 -2.73 -2.88 3.59
N ARG A 102 -3.95 -3.31 3.25
CA ARG A 102 -4.20 -4.63 2.62
C ARG A 102 -5.00 -4.55 1.32
N PHE A 103 -6.01 -3.69 1.26
CA PHE A 103 -6.84 -3.53 0.09
C PHE A 103 -6.26 -2.51 -0.88
N LEU A 104 -6.12 -2.92 -2.13
CA LEU A 104 -5.98 -1.99 -3.24
C LEU A 104 -7.36 -1.53 -3.67
N HIS A 105 -7.45 -0.30 -4.15
CA HIS A 105 -8.69 0.28 -4.63
C HIS A 105 -8.43 1.08 -5.90
N SER A 106 -9.42 1.12 -6.77
CA SER A 106 -9.39 1.87 -8.02
C SER A 106 -10.81 2.32 -8.36
N ARG A 107 -10.96 2.94 -9.52
CA ARG A 107 -12.26 3.29 -10.08
C ARG A 107 -12.20 3.09 -11.59
N ASN A 108 -13.34 2.74 -12.17
CA ASN A 108 -13.50 2.78 -13.62
C ASN A 108 -13.47 4.23 -14.11
N SER A 109 -13.02 4.42 -15.35
CA SER A 109 -13.19 5.69 -16.06
C SER A 109 -14.68 6.00 -16.24
N PHE A 110 -15.03 7.28 -16.31
CA PHE A 110 -16.41 7.72 -16.48
C PHE A 110 -16.44 9.07 -17.21
N GLN A 111 -17.58 9.37 -17.80
CA GLN A 111 -17.89 10.67 -18.41
C GLN A 111 -19.05 11.31 -17.65
N LEU A 112 -18.99 12.62 -17.42
CA LEU A 112 -20.07 13.37 -16.78
C LEU A 112 -21.09 13.80 -17.83
N ASN A 113 -22.34 13.36 -17.69
CA ASN A 113 -23.45 13.74 -18.58
C ASN A 113 -24.31 14.86 -17.98
N GLY A 114 -23.67 15.92 -17.46
CA GLY A 114 -24.32 16.99 -16.70
C GLY A 114 -24.56 16.58 -15.25
N GLY A 115 -23.76 17.12 -14.32
CA GLY A 115 -23.82 16.80 -12.89
C GLY A 115 -22.45 16.82 -12.22
N PHE A 116 -22.41 16.52 -10.92
CA PHE A 116 -21.20 16.48 -10.11
C PHE A 116 -21.00 15.11 -9.47
N ARG A 117 -19.74 14.71 -9.30
CA ARG A 117 -19.35 13.52 -8.54
C ARG A 117 -18.36 13.94 -7.46
N ASN A 118 -18.83 14.00 -6.21
CA ASN A 118 -18.03 14.41 -5.07
C ASN A 118 -17.94 13.26 -4.06
N PHE A 119 -16.71 12.88 -3.70
CA PHE A 119 -16.42 11.97 -2.61
C PHE A 119 -15.64 12.73 -1.54
N HIS A 120 -15.99 12.48 -0.28
CA HIS A 120 -15.18 12.90 0.85
C HIS A 120 -14.50 11.66 1.42
N THR A 121 -13.19 11.75 1.55
CA THR A 121 -12.36 10.66 2.08
C THR A 121 -11.65 11.16 3.32
N THR A 122 -11.45 10.28 4.28
CA THR A 122 -10.59 10.52 5.43
C THR A 122 -9.85 9.23 5.77
N TYR A 123 -8.78 9.37 6.56
CA TYR A 123 -8.01 8.26 7.07
C TYR A 123 -8.10 8.23 8.59
N VAL A 124 -8.16 7.02 9.13
CA VAL A 124 -8.13 6.76 10.58
C VAL A 124 -6.99 5.81 10.86
N ASN A 125 -6.26 6.05 11.94
CA ASN A 125 -5.20 5.14 12.37
C ASN A 125 -5.80 3.79 12.79
N ILE A 126 -5.20 2.69 12.31
CA ILE A 126 -5.60 1.32 12.65
C ILE A 126 -5.54 1.04 14.16
N ASP A 127 -4.66 1.72 14.90
CA ASP A 127 -4.54 1.57 16.35
C ASP A 127 -5.76 2.12 17.09
N TYR A 128 -6.35 3.20 16.57
CA TYR A 128 -7.59 3.76 17.12
C TYR A 128 -8.75 2.78 16.91
N LEU A 129 -8.88 2.23 15.70
CA LEU A 129 -9.88 1.21 15.40
C LEU A 129 -9.69 -0.04 16.27
N ARG A 130 -8.44 -0.47 16.49
CA ARG A 130 -8.10 -1.59 17.37
C ARG A 130 -8.55 -1.34 18.80
N SER A 131 -8.27 -0.16 19.34
CA SER A 131 -8.65 0.21 20.71
C SER A 131 -10.17 0.15 20.90
N GLN A 132 -10.92 0.79 19.99
CA GLN A 132 -12.39 0.76 20.01
C GLN A 132 -12.93 -0.67 19.86
N PHE A 133 -12.32 -1.49 18.99
CA PHE A 133 -12.71 -2.89 18.80
C PHE A 133 -12.53 -3.71 20.08
N LEU A 134 -11.41 -3.55 20.80
CA LEU A 134 -11.17 -4.29 22.04
C LEU A 134 -12.14 -3.92 23.16
N VAL A 135 -12.46 -2.62 23.31
CA VAL A 135 -13.45 -2.14 24.27
C VAL A 135 -14.82 -2.72 23.97
N LEU A 136 -15.24 -2.67 22.70
CA LEU A 136 -16.51 -3.23 22.25
C LEU A 136 -16.54 -4.76 22.42
N GLY A 137 -15.46 -5.44 22.07
CA GLY A 137 -15.32 -6.89 22.24
C GLY A 137 -15.52 -7.30 23.69
N LYS A 138 -14.84 -6.64 24.63
CA LYS A 138 -15.01 -6.89 26.07
C LYS A 138 -16.46 -6.68 26.53
N ALA A 139 -17.11 -5.62 26.06
CA ALA A 139 -18.52 -5.34 26.42
C ALA A 139 -19.49 -6.40 25.88
N LEU A 140 -19.17 -7.00 24.73
CA LEU A 140 -19.98 -8.03 24.07
C LEU A 140 -19.56 -9.47 24.38
N GLY A 141 -18.52 -9.68 25.20
CA GLY A 141 -17.99 -11.01 25.54
C GLY A 141 -17.08 -11.65 24.49
N PHE A 142 -16.58 -10.88 23.52
CA PHE A 142 -15.56 -11.32 22.57
C PHE A 142 -14.16 -10.99 23.09
N ASN A 143 -13.31 -12.02 23.29
CA ASN A 143 -11.97 -11.86 23.85
C ASN A 143 -10.84 -11.96 22.81
N GLU A 144 -11.17 -12.09 21.52
CA GLU A 144 -10.16 -12.28 20.46
C GLU A 144 -10.06 -11.08 19.53
N SER A 145 -8.83 -10.62 19.30
CA SER A 145 -8.51 -9.62 18.29
C SER A 145 -8.25 -10.30 16.95
N PRO A 146 -8.90 -9.88 15.85
CA PRO A 146 -8.61 -10.38 14.51
C PRO A 146 -7.14 -10.15 14.14
N LYS A 147 -6.37 -11.23 14.14
CA LYS A 147 -4.94 -11.23 13.83
C LYS A 147 -4.67 -10.54 12.49
N ASN A 148 -5.46 -10.89 11.47
CA ASN A 148 -5.30 -10.41 10.10
C ASN A 148 -5.81 -8.99 9.83
N ILE A 149 -6.30 -8.26 10.84
CA ILE A 149 -6.76 -6.88 10.69
C ILE A 149 -5.83 -5.92 11.43
N PHE A 150 -5.44 -6.30 12.66
CA PHE A 150 -4.71 -5.43 13.58
C PHE A 150 -3.25 -5.84 13.80
N MET A 151 -2.78 -6.99 13.29
CA MET A 151 -1.36 -7.31 13.33
C MET A 151 -0.64 -6.61 12.18
N SER A 152 0.05 -5.53 12.54
CA SER A 152 1.44 -5.35 12.15
C SER A 152 2.22 -5.06 13.42
N THR A 153 2.67 -6.11 14.13
CA THR A 153 3.77 -5.91 15.08
C THR A 153 5.02 -5.64 14.23
N LEU A 154 5.26 -4.35 13.97
CA LEU A 154 6.62 -3.85 13.82
C LEU A 154 7.30 -3.91 15.20
#